data_AF-R8BXK1-F1
#
_entry.id   AF-R8BXK1-F1
#
_cell.length_a   1.000
_cell.length_b   1.000
_cell.length_c   1.000
_cell.angle_alpha   90.00
_cell.angle_beta   90.00
_cell.angle_gamma   90.00
#
_symmetry.space_group_name_H-M   'P 1'
#
loop_
_entity.id
_entity.type
_entity.pdbx_description
1 polymer ?
#
loop_
_entity_poly.entity_id
_entity_poly.type
_entity_poly.pdbx_seq_one_letter_code
_entity_poly.pdbx_strand_id
1 'polypeptide(L)'
;MAHRLRLYQDEKEKYVTVESAAKARAARVKDAMAANPTFNASAAQQLGTYGTTGLYLATVWDHDAGAAPKKWVKAFFEEERIAFKRPQVLKTQEFLSNMTLAVRAVQV
;
A
#
# COMPACT_ATOMS: atom_id res chain seq x y z
N MET A 1 -27.94 10.16 -9.50
CA MET A 1 -26.92 9.21 -10.02
C MET A 1 -25.59 9.86 -10.46
N ALA A 2 -25.44 11.20 -10.51
CA ALA A 2 -24.22 11.85 -10.98
C ALA A 2 -23.05 11.94 -9.96
N HIS A 3 -23.30 11.77 -8.66
CA HIS A 3 -22.28 11.97 -7.62
C HIS A 3 -21.26 10.82 -7.53
N ARG A 4 -21.57 9.65 -8.10
CA ARG A 4 -20.71 8.45 -8.06
C ARG A 4 -19.63 8.45 -9.16
N LEU A 5 -19.81 9.27 -10.21
CA LEU A 5 -18.92 9.36 -11.37
C LEU A 5 -17.75 10.34 -11.17
N ARG A 6 -17.87 11.31 -10.25
CA ARG A 6 -16.80 12.28 -9.96
C ARG A 6 -15.67 11.70 -9.10
N LEU A 7 -15.94 10.67 -8.30
CA LEU A 7 -14.91 10.01 -7.48
C LEU A 7 -13.82 9.39 -8.39
N TYR A 8 -14.22 8.71 -9.46
CA TYR A 8 -13.32 8.09 -10.44
C TYR A 8 -12.42 9.03 -11.27
N GLN A 9 -12.55 10.36 -11.14
CA GLN A 9 -11.85 11.33 -11.99
C GLN A 9 -10.67 12.03 -11.33
N ASP A 10 -10.42 11.85 -10.03
CA ASP A 10 -9.19 12.36 -9.44
C ASP A 10 -8.03 11.45 -9.87
N GLU A 11 -6.99 12.01 -10.50
CA GLU A 11 -5.80 11.24 -10.87
C GLU A 11 -5.16 10.60 -9.64
N LYS A 12 -5.30 11.22 -8.46
CA LYS A 12 -4.86 10.63 -7.19
C LYS A 12 -5.65 9.38 -6.80
N GLU A 13 -6.92 9.23 -7.21
CA GLU A 13 -7.71 8.02 -6.93
C GLU A 13 -7.26 6.80 -7.75
N LYS A 14 -6.49 7.01 -8.83
CA LYS A 14 -5.98 5.94 -9.69
C LYS A 14 -4.76 5.24 -9.10
N TYR A 15 -4.12 5.82 -8.08
CA TYR A 15 -2.87 5.33 -7.54
C TYR A 15 -2.93 5.13 -6.03
N VAL A 16 -2.15 4.17 -5.57
CA VAL A 16 -1.83 3.97 -4.16
C VAL A 16 -0.42 4.53 -3.97
N THR A 17 -0.35 5.69 -3.33
CA THR A 17 0.91 6.33 -2.91
C THR A 17 1.38 5.76 -1.57
N VAL A 18 2.66 5.96 -1.24
CA VAL A 18 3.21 5.63 0.09
C VAL A 18 2.37 6.25 1.22
N GLU A 19 1.99 7.52 1.08
CA GLU A 19 1.18 8.23 2.07
C GLU A 19 -0.20 7.57 2.25
N SER A 20 -0.90 7.27 1.15
CA SER A 20 -2.22 6.63 1.20
C SER A 20 -2.15 5.23 1.82
N ALA A 21 -1.11 4.46 1.49
CA ALA A 21 -0.87 3.12 2.02
C ALA A 21 -0.57 3.17 3.53
N ALA A 22 0.28 4.10 3.97
CA ALA A 22 0.62 4.28 5.38
C ALA A 22 -0.61 4.67 6.20
N LYS A 23 -1.41 5.64 5.73
CA LYS A 23 -2.66 6.05 6.36
C LYS A 23 -3.67 4.90 6.44
N ALA A 24 -3.83 4.13 5.35
CA ALA A 24 -4.71 2.96 5.34
C ALA A 24 -4.25 1.89 6.34
N ARG A 25 -2.96 1.61 6.41
CA ARG A 25 -2.38 0.68 7.40
C ARG A 25 -2.63 1.16 8.84
N ALA A 26 -2.45 2.45 9.13
CA ALA A 26 -2.70 3.02 10.45
C ALA A 26 -4.19 2.93 10.84
N ALA A 27 -5.08 3.28 9.90
CA ALA A 27 -6.51 3.13 10.08
C ALA A 27 -6.90 1.67 10.38
N ARG A 28 -6.32 0.69 9.66
CA ARG A 28 -6.57 -0.74 9.91
C ARG A 28 -6.14 -1.20 11.30
N VAL A 29 -5.03 -0.68 11.82
CA VAL A 29 -4.61 -0.97 13.21
C VAL A 29 -5.59 -0.37 14.22
N LYS A 30 -6.00 0.89 14.01
CA LYS A 30 -7.01 1.57 14.85
C LYS A 30 -8.34 0.81 14.86
N ASP A 31 -8.82 0.39 13.68
CA ASP A 31 -10.05 -0.39 13.55
C ASP A 31 -9.94 -1.74 14.27
N ALA A 32 -8.78 -2.40 14.16
CA ALA A 32 -8.55 -3.68 14.84
C ALA A 32 -8.55 -3.52 16.36
N MET A 33 -7.93 -2.46 16.89
CA MET A 33 -7.98 -2.14 18.33
C MET A 33 -9.39 -1.83 18.81
N ALA A 34 -10.20 -1.15 17.99
CA ALA A 34 -11.59 -0.83 18.33
C ALA A 34 -12.51 -2.05 18.29
N ALA A 35 -12.32 -2.94 17.31
CA ALA A 35 -13.17 -4.11 17.10
C ALA A 35 -12.78 -5.33 17.96
N ASN A 36 -11.53 -5.42 18.42
CA ASN A 36 -11.03 -6.54 19.20
C ASN A 36 -10.54 -6.09 20.59
N PRO A 37 -11.33 -6.31 21.66
CA PRO A 37 -10.95 -5.93 23.04
C PRO A 37 -9.68 -6.59 23.56
N THR A 38 -9.25 -7.70 22.96
CA THR A 38 -8.01 -8.41 23.31
C THR A 38 -6.92 -8.23 22.26
N PHE A 39 -7.00 -7.15 21.47
CA PHE A 39 -6.00 -6.84 20.45
C PHE A 39 -4.59 -6.84 21.05
N ASN A 40 -3.72 -7.67 20.50
CA ASN A 40 -2.33 -7.78 20.90
C ASN A 40 -1.46 -7.88 19.64
N ALA A 41 -0.60 -6.90 19.46
CA ALA A 41 0.44 -6.91 18.42
C ALA A 41 1.76 -6.49 19.06
N SER A 42 2.70 -7.43 19.12
CA SER A 42 4.07 -7.17 19.58
C SER A 42 4.73 -6.07 18.74
N ALA A 43 5.78 -5.45 19.29
CA ALA A 43 6.59 -4.49 18.55
C ALA A 43 7.10 -5.07 17.21
N ALA A 44 7.47 -6.35 17.18
CA ALA A 44 7.90 -7.03 15.97
C ALA A 44 6.77 -7.17 14.93
N GLN A 45 5.55 -7.52 15.34
CA GLN A 45 4.39 -7.57 14.44
C GLN A 45 4.02 -6.18 13.92
N GLN A 46 4.11 -5.16 14.77
CA GLN A 46 3.89 -3.77 14.35
C GLN A 46 4.96 -3.29 13.36
N LEU A 47 6.22 -3.72 13.53
CA LEU A 47 7.27 -3.48 12.55
C LEU A 47 6.98 -4.23 11.23
N GLY A 48 6.57 -5.50 11.33
CA GLY A 48 6.24 -6.35 10.20
C GLY A 48 5.16 -5.76 9.29
N THR A 49 4.16 -5.07 9.83
CA THR A 49 3.12 -4.42 9.02
C THR A 49 3.64 -3.23 8.19
N TYR A 50 4.76 -2.58 8.56
CA TYR A 50 5.38 -1.57 7.67
C TYR A 50 6.04 -2.29 6.50
N GLY A 51 6.74 -3.40 6.81
CA GLY A 51 7.39 -4.24 5.82
C GLY A 51 6.40 -4.82 4.81
N THR A 52 5.27 -5.37 5.23
CA THR A 52 4.27 -5.92 4.31
C THR A 52 3.54 -4.85 3.48
N THR A 53 3.33 -3.66 4.05
CA THR A 53 2.83 -2.49 3.30
C THR A 53 3.84 -2.05 2.23
N GLY A 54 5.11 -1.94 2.62
CA GLY A 54 6.19 -1.63 1.68
C GLY A 54 6.39 -2.73 0.62
N LEU A 55 6.17 -3.99 0.97
CA LEU A 55 6.35 -5.13 0.07
C LEU A 55 5.32 -5.13 -1.06
N TYR A 56 4.02 -5.01 -0.77
CA TYR A 56 3.04 -5.00 -1.85
C TYR A 56 3.25 -3.77 -2.75
N LEU A 57 3.58 -2.61 -2.18
CA LEU A 57 3.93 -1.43 -2.96
C LEU A 57 5.09 -1.75 -3.87
N ALA A 58 6.19 -2.29 -3.33
CA ALA A 58 7.38 -2.59 -4.11
C ALA A 58 7.10 -3.52 -5.30
N THR A 59 6.26 -4.53 -5.09
CA THR A 59 5.85 -5.52 -6.09
C THR A 59 5.09 -4.91 -7.27
N VAL A 60 4.17 -3.97 -7.03
CA VAL A 60 3.32 -3.37 -8.09
C VAL A 60 3.63 -1.89 -8.37
N TRP A 61 4.79 -1.41 -7.96
CA TRP A 61 5.17 -0.02 -8.14
C TRP A 61 5.59 0.31 -9.57
N ASP A 62 4.92 1.30 -10.16
CA ASP A 62 5.26 1.84 -11.47
C ASP A 62 6.24 3.01 -11.30
N HIS A 63 7.47 2.83 -11.82
CA HIS A 63 8.52 3.85 -11.70
C HIS A 63 8.16 5.13 -12.46
N ASP A 64 7.47 5.01 -13.60
CA ASP A 64 7.06 6.16 -14.41
C ASP A 64 6.03 7.03 -13.68
N ALA A 65 5.14 6.41 -12.89
CA ALA A 65 4.09 7.10 -12.16
C ALA A 65 4.52 7.54 -10.74
N GLY A 66 5.63 7.01 -10.21
CA GLY A 66 6.03 7.24 -8.82
C GLY A 66 5.00 6.76 -7.81
N ALA A 67 4.18 5.76 -8.16
CA ALA A 67 3.13 5.19 -7.32
C ALA A 67 2.71 3.80 -7.82
N ALA A 68 1.91 3.07 -7.02
CA ALA A 68 1.32 1.81 -7.45
C ALA A 68 -0.05 2.04 -8.11
N PRO A 69 -0.26 1.68 -9.39
CA PRO A 69 -1.59 1.77 -10.01
C PRO A 69 -2.60 0.92 -9.25
N LYS A 70 -3.73 1.52 -8.85
CA LYS A 70 -4.78 0.86 -8.04
C LYS A 70 -5.34 -0.39 -8.72
N LYS A 71 -5.41 -0.41 -10.06
CA LYS A 71 -5.78 -1.61 -10.83
C LYS A 71 -4.81 -2.78 -10.66
N TRP A 72 -3.51 -2.51 -10.50
CA TRP A 72 -2.51 -3.54 -10.25
C TRP A 72 -2.55 -4.00 -8.80
N VAL A 73 -2.75 -3.06 -7.86
CA VAL A 73 -2.98 -3.41 -6.45
C VAL A 73 -4.21 -4.33 -6.30
N LYS A 74 -5.32 -4.00 -6.98
CA LYS A 74 -6.54 -4.81 -6.99
C LYS A 74 -6.27 -6.22 -7.56
N ALA A 75 -5.65 -6.31 -8.74
CA ALA A 75 -5.30 -7.61 -9.32
C ALA A 75 -4.36 -8.43 -8.42
N PHE A 76 -3.40 -7.78 -7.75
CA PHE A 76 -2.48 -8.45 -6.85
C PHE A 76 -3.19 -9.06 -5.63
N PHE A 77 -4.13 -8.33 -5.01
CA PHE A 77 -4.82 -8.82 -3.81
C PHE A 77 -6.04 -9.69 -4.11
N GLU A 78 -6.78 -9.44 -5.19
CA GLU A 78 -8.03 -10.14 -5.49
C GLU A 78 -7.84 -11.32 -6.44
N GLU A 79 -6.80 -11.32 -7.27
CA GLU A 79 -6.53 -12.37 -8.26
C GLU A 79 -5.17 -13.06 -8.04
N GLU A 80 -4.42 -12.68 -7.01
CA GLU A 80 -3.04 -13.13 -6.76
C GLU A 80 -2.12 -12.98 -7.98
N ARG A 81 -2.39 -11.94 -8.80
CA ARG A 81 -1.76 -11.78 -10.11
C ARG A 81 -0.84 -10.56 -10.15
N ILE A 82 0.33 -10.75 -10.76
CA ILE A 82 1.31 -9.68 -10.97
C ILE A 82 0.89 -8.67 -12.04
N ALA A 83 1.53 -7.49 -12.03
CA ALA A 83 1.22 -6.39 -12.92
C ALA A 83 1.28 -6.77 -14.41
N PHE A 84 0.41 -6.15 -15.21
CA PHE A 84 0.32 -6.38 -16.67
C PHE A 84 1.49 -5.80 -17.48
N LYS A 85 2.45 -5.13 -16.82
CA LYS A 85 3.60 -4.48 -17.45
C LYS A 85 4.86 -5.27 -17.06
N ARG A 86 5.72 -5.55 -18.04
CA ARG A 86 7.03 -6.13 -17.78
C ARG A 86 7.82 -5.20 -16.84
N PRO A 87 8.42 -5.71 -15.74
CA PRO A 87 9.25 -4.90 -14.88
C PRO A 87 10.45 -4.36 -15.67
N GLN A 88 10.68 -3.05 -15.58
CA GLN A 88 11.83 -2.39 -16.22
C GLN A 88 13.06 -2.38 -15.31
N VAL A 89 12.84 -2.42 -14.00
CA VAL A 89 13.89 -2.36 -12.97
C VAL A 89 13.73 -3.54 -12.03
N LEU A 90 14.83 -4.20 -11.70
CA LEU A 90 14.87 -5.25 -10.68
C LEU A 90 14.59 -4.63 -9.30
N LYS A 91 13.60 -5.17 -8.59
CA LYS A 91 13.30 -4.75 -7.21
C LYS A 91 14.24 -5.49 -6.26
N THR A 92 15.15 -4.75 -5.64
CA THR A 92 16.16 -5.30 -4.71
C THR A 92 15.67 -5.24 -3.26
N GLN A 93 16.40 -5.91 -2.36
CA GLN A 93 16.20 -5.76 -0.92
C GLN A 93 16.34 -4.30 -0.46
N GLU A 94 17.26 -3.53 -1.06
CA GLU A 94 17.42 -2.11 -0.77
C GLU A 94 16.17 -1.32 -1.14
N PHE A 95 15.57 -1.59 -2.30
CA PHE A 95 14.32 -0.94 -2.71
C PHE A 95 13.18 -1.23 -1.73
N LEU A 96 13.05 -2.49 -1.28
CA LEU A 96 12.08 -2.87 -0.26
C LEU A 96 12.33 -2.17 1.09
N SER A 97 13.59 -2.12 1.53
CA SER A 97 13.97 -1.42 2.77
C SER A 97 13.62 0.06 2.71
N ASN A 98 13.92 0.73 1.59
CA ASN A 98 13.60 2.14 1.38
C ASN A 98 12.08 2.38 1.36
N MET A 99 11.31 1.52 0.69
CA MET A 99 9.84 1.60 0.70
C MET A 99 9.27 1.42 2.11
N THR A 100 9.81 0.46 2.88
CA THR A 100 9.40 0.20 4.26
C THR A 100 9.67 1.41 5.15
N LEU A 101 10.85 2.02 5.04
CA LEU A 101 11.20 3.24 5.77
C LEU A 101 10.31 4.41 5.36
N ALA A 102 10.00 4.54 4.07
CA ALA A 102 9.10 5.59 3.57
C ALA A 102 7.69 5.45 4.15
N VAL A 103 7.11 4.23 4.20
CA VAL A 103 5.82 3.98 4.84
C VAL A 103 5.87 4.32 6.34
N ARG A 104 6.95 3.94 7.03
CA ARG A 104 7.14 4.21 8.46
C ARG A 104 7.29 5.70 8.79
N ALA A 105 7.86 6.48 7.87
CA ALA A 105 8.12 7.91 8.06
C ALA A 105 6.85 8.78 7.94
N VAL A 106 5.76 8.25 7.38
CA VAL A 106 4.50 9.00 7.26
C VAL A 106 3.90 9.21 8.65
N GLN A 107 3.62 10.46 9.00
CA GLN A 107 2.89 10.82 10.22
C GLN A 107 1.41 10.48 10.05
N VAL A 108 0.88 9.64 10.94
CA VAL A 108 -0.46 9.05 10.89
C VAL A 108 -1.11 8.99 12.27
#